data_AF-A0A6S7H2P5-F1
#
_entry.id   AF-A0A6S7H2P5-F1
#
_cell.length_a   1.000
_cell.length_b   1.000
_cell.length_c   1.000
_cell.angle_alpha   90.00
_cell.angle_beta   90.00
_cell.angle_gamma   90.00
#
_symmetry.space_group_name_H-M   'P 1'
#
loop_
_entity.id
_entity.type
_entity.pdbx_description
1 polymer ?
#
loop_
_entity_poly.entity_id
_entity_poly.type
_entity_poly.pdbx_seq_one_letter_code
_entity_poly.pdbx_strand_id
1 'polypeptide(L)'
;MSSDNDEPQVGCGQKGSCEGTSSDESQVGPGQKRSFEETSSDDNEPEQEGVDVNVVHVEMPRGGTGTKRAEINLEKHLMKKRSIIRIRNNDQLCLARALVVAKAKIDNDPQYTSIVDHRRAMQTRLARELHQKAAVPLGPCGLDEVKQFQTYLSDYQINIVSKDHQNALIYVGPDREKRIYLYLHDNHYDIITKMPGFFARKKYCHTCKKAYDHREDHLCPNACQCCRFPDCPVESWVRCNDCNRMFKS
;
A
#
# COMPACT_ATOMS: atom_id res chain seq x y z
N MET A 1 44.11 -43.33 -16.04
CA MET A 1 43.13 -42.57 -16.85
C MET A 1 42.24 -41.88 -15.83
N SER A 2 42.66 -40.73 -15.28
CA SER A 2 42.54 -39.40 -15.91
C SER A 2 41.06 -38.99 -15.93
N SER A 3 40.59 -37.90 -15.36
CA SER A 3 41.25 -36.74 -14.72
C SER A 3 40.23 -35.98 -13.88
N ASP A 4 40.76 -35.28 -12.88
CA ASP A 4 40.17 -34.17 -12.14
C ASP A 4 39.71 -33.00 -13.04
N ASN A 5 38.77 -32.19 -12.55
CA ASN A 5 38.49 -30.79 -12.94
C ASN A 5 37.71 -30.15 -11.75
N ASP A 6 38.37 -29.39 -10.88
CA ASP A 6 38.71 -27.96 -10.96
C ASP A 6 37.53 -27.02 -10.63
N GLU A 7 37.44 -26.67 -9.33
CA GLU A 7 36.85 -25.43 -8.82
C GLU A 7 37.84 -24.27 -9.00
N PRO A 8 37.40 -23.07 -9.42
CA PRO A 8 38.19 -21.86 -9.22
C PRO A 8 37.70 -21.11 -7.98
N GLN A 9 38.47 -21.21 -6.90
CA GLN A 9 38.49 -20.20 -5.85
C GLN A 9 39.23 -18.96 -6.36
N VAL A 10 38.59 -17.80 -6.34
CA VAL A 10 39.26 -16.51 -6.57
C VAL A 10 39.33 -15.76 -5.25
N GLY A 11 40.52 -15.78 -4.67
CA GLY A 11 40.88 -14.95 -3.52
C GLY A 11 41.06 -13.50 -3.94
N CYS A 12 40.53 -12.58 -3.12
CA CYS A 12 40.88 -11.16 -3.20
C CYS A 12 41.71 -10.82 -1.95
N GLY A 13 42.98 -10.51 -2.18
CA GLY A 13 43.90 -10.05 -1.16
C GLY A 13 44.17 -8.55 -1.29
N GLN A 14 44.34 -7.92 -0.11
CA GLN A 14 45.13 -6.71 0.18
C GLN A 14 44.50 -5.36 -0.23
N LYS A 15 44.06 -4.51 0.71
CA LYS A 15 44.74 -3.66 1.71
C LYS A 15 44.84 -2.19 1.22
N GLY A 16 44.30 -1.28 2.03
CA GLY A 16 44.44 0.19 1.93
C GLY A 16 43.32 0.87 2.73
N SER A 17 43.40 0.93 4.07
CA SER A 17 44.02 2.01 4.87
C SER A 17 43.45 3.41 4.58
N CYS A 18 42.58 3.88 5.48
CA CYS A 18 42.36 5.30 5.72
C CYS A 18 42.01 5.49 7.21
N GLU A 19 43.03 5.78 8.01
CA GLU A 19 42.89 6.46 9.31
C GLU A 19 43.27 7.93 9.14
N GLY A 20 42.57 8.79 9.90
CA GLY A 20 42.53 10.24 9.71
C GLY A 20 43.60 11.05 10.45
N THR A 21 43.41 12.37 10.44
CA THR A 21 43.88 13.42 11.38
C THR A 21 43.12 14.71 10.98
N SER A 22 42.32 15.31 11.88
CA SER A 22 42.61 16.46 12.77
C SER A 22 43.10 17.71 12.00
N SER A 23 42.74 18.97 12.30
CA SER A 23 42.41 19.62 13.57
C SER A 23 41.81 21.02 13.29
N ASP A 24 41.08 21.53 14.29
CA ASP A 24 40.90 22.92 14.75
C ASP A 24 40.98 24.12 13.78
N GLU A 25 39.97 25.00 13.84
CA GLU A 25 40.14 26.28 14.54
C GLU A 25 38.78 26.91 14.92
N SER A 26 38.76 27.42 16.14
CA SER A 26 37.67 28.07 16.85
C SER A 26 37.92 29.57 16.86
N GLN A 27 36.88 30.43 16.86
CA GLN A 27 36.88 31.72 17.59
C GLN A 27 35.45 32.19 17.91
N VAL A 28 35.34 32.89 19.05
CA VAL A 28 34.16 33.19 19.86
C VAL A 28 33.96 34.70 19.98
N GLY A 29 32.69 35.13 19.90
CA GLY A 29 32.08 36.27 20.63
C GLY A 29 32.45 37.71 20.22
N PRO A 30 31.88 38.77 20.85
CA PRO A 30 30.84 38.83 21.89
C PRO A 30 29.68 39.82 21.59
N GLY A 31 28.69 39.93 22.50
CA GLY A 31 27.52 40.81 22.38
C GLY A 31 27.51 42.08 23.26
N GLN A 32 26.42 42.87 23.19
CA GLN A 32 25.99 43.92 24.14
C GLN A 32 24.53 44.33 23.79
N LYS A 33 23.52 44.11 24.64
CA LYS A 33 22.96 44.91 25.76
C LYS A 33 22.12 46.15 25.39
N ARG A 34 20.82 46.04 25.76
CA ARG A 34 19.88 47.01 26.38
C ARG A 34 19.34 48.18 25.54
N SER A 35 18.00 48.26 25.44
CA SER A 35 17.17 49.29 26.11
C SER A 35 15.66 49.01 25.92
N PHE A 36 14.90 49.37 26.94
CA PHE A 36 13.45 49.32 27.06
C PHE A 36 12.96 50.75 26.83
N GLU A 37 12.01 50.98 25.92
CA GLU A 37 11.20 52.19 25.86
C GLU A 37 9.76 51.78 25.51
N GLU A 38 8.83 52.19 26.37
CA GLU A 38 7.38 52.12 26.20
C GLU A 38 6.86 53.35 25.42
N THR A 39 5.57 53.29 25.07
CA THR A 39 4.72 54.24 24.33
C THR A 39 4.72 53.99 22.82
N SER A 40 3.60 53.92 22.11
CA SER A 40 2.23 54.36 22.35
C SER A 40 1.26 53.47 21.54
N SER A 41 0.02 53.42 22.01
CA SER A 41 -1.17 52.85 21.37
C SER A 41 -1.34 53.29 19.91
N ASP A 42 -1.35 52.33 18.99
CA ASP A 42 -2.01 52.46 17.69
C ASP A 42 -2.83 51.19 17.46
N ASP A 43 -4.14 51.32 17.67
CA ASP A 43 -5.15 50.33 17.29
C ASP A 43 -5.14 50.19 15.76
N ASN A 44 -4.46 49.16 15.24
CA ASN A 44 -4.60 48.76 13.85
C ASN A 44 -5.28 47.39 13.79
N GLU A 45 -6.62 47.42 13.73
CA GLU A 45 -7.42 46.28 13.27
C GLU A 45 -6.92 45.88 11.88
N PRO A 46 -6.52 44.61 11.64
CA PRO A 46 -6.36 44.15 10.28
C PRO A 46 -7.75 44.08 9.65
N GLU A 47 -7.95 44.97 8.68
CA GLU A 47 -9.06 45.03 7.75
C GLU A 47 -9.49 43.62 7.32
N GLN A 48 -10.80 43.38 7.34
CA GLN A 48 -11.37 42.12 6.85
C GLN A 48 -10.94 41.94 5.38
N GLU A 49 -9.95 41.06 5.16
CA GLU A 49 -9.59 40.58 3.83
C GLU A 49 -10.85 39.97 3.22
N GLY A 50 -11.48 40.72 2.33
CA GLY A 50 -12.61 40.26 1.56
C GLY A 50 -12.22 39.01 0.79
N VAL A 51 -12.86 37.89 1.09
CA VAL A 51 -12.68 36.67 0.31
C VAL A 51 -13.38 36.86 -1.02
N ASP A 52 -12.61 37.07 -2.09
CA ASP A 52 -13.11 37.05 -3.46
C ASP A 52 -13.41 35.61 -3.89
N VAL A 53 -14.68 35.20 -3.73
CA VAL A 53 -15.15 33.90 -4.21
C VAL A 53 -15.57 34.04 -5.68
N ASN A 54 -14.67 33.66 -6.58
CA ASN A 54 -15.00 33.58 -8.00
C ASN A 54 -15.75 32.26 -8.30
N VAL A 55 -17.09 32.33 -8.36
CA VAL A 55 -17.94 31.19 -8.72
C VAL A 55 -18.10 31.14 -10.23
N VAL A 56 -17.29 30.31 -10.88
CA VAL A 56 -17.46 30.03 -12.32
C VAL A 56 -18.54 28.96 -12.49
N HIS A 57 -19.71 29.36 -12.98
CA HIS A 57 -20.74 28.42 -13.42
C HIS A 57 -20.35 27.84 -14.78
N VAL A 58 -19.85 26.61 -14.78
CA VAL A 58 -19.66 25.85 -16.02
C VAL A 58 -20.99 25.17 -16.35
N GLU A 59 -21.63 25.57 -17.45
CA GLU A 59 -22.77 24.84 -17.96
C GLU A 59 -22.34 23.42 -18.32
N MET A 60 -22.95 22.44 -17.64
CA MET A 60 -22.75 21.04 -17.99
C MET A 60 -23.20 20.83 -19.44
N PRO A 61 -22.35 20.32 -20.35
CA PRO A 61 -22.79 20.01 -21.70
C PRO A 61 -23.97 19.04 -21.63
N ARG A 62 -24.94 19.20 -22.52
CA ARG A 62 -26.11 18.31 -22.59
C ARG A 62 -25.62 16.87 -22.80
N GLY A 63 -25.56 16.11 -21.70
CA GLY A 63 -25.05 14.75 -21.69
C GLY A 63 -25.92 13.80 -22.50
N GLY A 64 -25.31 12.75 -23.05
CA GLY A 64 -25.99 11.75 -23.86
C GLY A 64 -27.08 10.98 -23.10
N THR A 65 -27.98 10.36 -23.86
CA THR A 65 -29.15 9.57 -23.45
C THR A 65 -28.77 8.25 -22.75
N GLY A 66 -27.94 8.32 -21.71
CA GLY A 66 -27.68 7.20 -20.82
C GLY A 66 -28.78 7.12 -19.77
N THR A 67 -29.38 5.95 -19.57
CA THR A 67 -30.17 5.67 -18.37
C THR A 67 -29.40 6.13 -17.14
N LYS A 68 -30.01 6.99 -16.31
CA LYS A 68 -29.45 7.39 -15.02
C LYS A 68 -28.88 6.14 -14.35
N ARG A 69 -27.58 6.12 -14.03
CA ARG A 69 -26.99 5.01 -13.28
C ARG A 69 -27.78 4.93 -11.98
N ALA A 70 -28.64 3.91 -11.86
CA ALA A 70 -29.36 3.66 -10.64
C ALA A 70 -28.34 3.60 -9.50
N GLU A 71 -28.67 4.23 -8.37
CA GLU A 71 -27.86 4.17 -7.16
C GLU A 71 -27.50 2.70 -6.92
N ILE A 72 -26.21 2.38 -7.06
CA ILE A 72 -25.76 1.00 -7.00
C ILE A 72 -25.93 0.58 -5.55
N ASN A 73 -26.96 -0.23 -5.28
CA ASN A 73 -27.13 -0.83 -3.97
C ASN A 73 -25.88 -1.66 -3.66
N LEU A 74 -25.03 -1.13 -2.77
CA LEU A 74 -23.74 -1.71 -2.44
C LEU A 74 -23.91 -3.15 -1.96
N GLU A 75 -24.89 -3.40 -1.11
CA GLU A 75 -25.10 -4.72 -0.55
C GLU A 75 -25.40 -5.76 -1.65
N LYS A 76 -26.25 -5.41 -2.62
CA LYS A 76 -26.52 -6.23 -3.81
C LYS A 76 -25.26 -6.39 -4.68
N HIS A 77 -24.42 -5.36 -4.75
CA HIS A 77 -23.16 -5.41 -5.49
C HIS A 77 -22.13 -6.34 -4.84
N LEU A 78 -21.96 -6.23 -3.52
CA LEU A 78 -21.08 -7.09 -2.72
C LEU A 78 -21.57 -8.54 -2.71
N MET A 79 -22.89 -8.78 -2.64
CA MET A 79 -23.47 -10.13 -2.78
C MET A 79 -23.06 -10.82 -4.08
N LYS A 80 -22.99 -10.06 -5.18
CA LYS A 80 -22.71 -10.63 -6.52
C LYS A 80 -21.22 -10.87 -6.74
N LYS A 81 -20.33 -10.19 -6.03
CA LYS A 81 -18.88 -10.32 -6.21
C LYS A 81 -18.34 -11.57 -5.51
N ARG A 82 -18.09 -12.61 -6.31
CA ARG A 82 -17.36 -13.83 -5.89
C ARG A 82 -15.93 -13.56 -5.39
N SER A 83 -15.38 -12.38 -5.67
CA SER A 83 -14.06 -11.96 -5.20
C SER A 83 -14.07 -11.46 -3.75
N ILE A 84 -15.23 -11.34 -3.10
CA ILE A 84 -15.36 -10.88 -1.72
C ILE A 84 -15.92 -11.99 -0.85
N ILE A 85 -15.27 -12.25 0.29
CA ILE A 85 -15.84 -13.07 1.37
C ILE A 85 -16.39 -12.10 2.40
N ARG A 86 -17.70 -12.20 2.65
CA ARG A 86 -18.35 -11.37 3.66
C ARG A 86 -18.15 -11.91 5.06
N ILE A 87 -17.69 -11.07 5.97
CA ILE A 87 -17.70 -11.37 7.39
C ILE A 87 -19.10 -11.08 7.92
N ARG A 88 -19.67 -12.04 8.65
CA ARG A 88 -20.95 -11.86 9.32
C ARG A 88 -20.70 -11.97 10.81
N ASN A 89 -20.92 -10.90 11.54
CA ASN A 89 -20.68 -10.84 12.96
C ASN A 89 -21.62 -9.84 13.63
N ASN A 90 -21.91 -10.08 14.91
CA ASN A 90 -22.69 -9.19 15.77
C ASN A 90 -21.82 -8.51 16.83
N ASP A 91 -20.49 -8.71 16.76
CA ASP A 91 -19.51 -8.08 17.63
C ASP A 91 -18.74 -6.98 16.89
N GLN A 92 -17.85 -6.27 17.57
CA GLN A 92 -17.05 -5.21 16.96
C GLN A 92 -15.71 -5.72 16.40
N LEU A 93 -15.54 -7.04 16.21
CA LEU A 93 -14.26 -7.68 15.90
C LEU A 93 -14.11 -8.03 14.40
N CYS A 94 -14.82 -7.33 13.51
CA CYS A 94 -14.86 -7.65 12.08
C CYS A 94 -13.47 -7.65 11.43
N LEU A 95 -12.58 -6.71 11.80
CA LEU A 95 -11.20 -6.68 11.32
C LEU A 95 -10.44 -7.96 11.68
N ALA A 96 -10.42 -8.34 12.96
CA ALA A 96 -9.70 -9.53 13.41
C ALA A 96 -10.29 -10.81 12.81
N ARG A 97 -11.63 -10.90 12.69
CA ARG A 97 -12.30 -12.02 11.99
C ARG A 97 -11.86 -12.09 10.52
N ALA A 98 -11.82 -10.95 9.83
CA ALA A 98 -11.38 -10.88 8.45
C ALA A 98 -9.93 -11.34 8.29
N LEU A 99 -9.03 -10.88 9.18
CA LEU A 99 -7.62 -11.28 9.20
C LEU A 99 -7.45 -12.78 9.42
N VAL A 100 -8.16 -13.37 10.38
CA VAL A 100 -8.10 -14.80 10.66
C VAL A 100 -8.54 -15.63 9.44
N VAL A 101 -9.66 -15.27 8.81
CA VAL A 101 -10.16 -15.98 7.62
C VAL A 101 -9.21 -15.80 6.43
N ALA A 102 -8.68 -14.58 6.23
CA ALA A 102 -7.73 -14.31 5.15
C ALA A 102 -6.44 -15.10 5.32
N LYS A 103 -5.89 -15.12 6.54
CA LYS A 103 -4.72 -15.90 6.91
C LYS A 103 -4.92 -17.39 6.64
N ALA A 104 -6.02 -17.96 7.16
CA ALA A 104 -6.36 -19.36 6.96
C ALA A 104 -6.49 -19.73 5.46
N LYS A 105 -6.99 -18.80 4.64
CA LYS A 105 -7.07 -18.99 3.19
C LYS A 105 -5.69 -19.00 2.52
N ILE A 106 -4.82 -18.06 2.88
CA ILE A 106 -3.47 -17.93 2.30
C ILE A 106 -2.60 -19.13 2.67
N ASP A 107 -2.70 -19.58 3.93
CA ASP A 107 -1.92 -20.70 4.44
C ASP A 107 -2.47 -22.08 4.05
N ASN A 108 -3.60 -22.13 3.33
CA ASN A 108 -4.33 -23.37 3.04
C ASN A 108 -4.64 -24.21 4.30
N ASP A 109 -5.11 -23.54 5.34
CA ASP A 109 -5.41 -24.16 6.63
C ASP A 109 -6.45 -25.30 6.48
N PRO A 110 -6.18 -26.52 6.97
CA PRO A 110 -7.12 -27.65 6.91
C PRO A 110 -8.49 -27.34 7.55
N GLN A 111 -8.52 -26.43 8.53
CA GLN A 111 -9.72 -26.01 9.23
C GLN A 111 -10.41 -24.80 8.57
N TYR A 112 -9.96 -24.34 7.39
CA TYR A 112 -10.48 -23.16 6.71
C TYR A 112 -12.02 -23.11 6.62
N THR A 113 -12.66 -24.24 6.31
CA THR A 113 -14.13 -24.35 6.22
C THR A 113 -14.82 -24.09 7.56
N SER A 114 -14.17 -24.45 8.67
CA SER A 114 -14.65 -24.15 10.02
C SER A 114 -14.41 -22.70 10.42
N ILE A 115 -13.31 -22.12 9.96
CA ILE A 115 -12.90 -20.75 10.26
C ILE A 115 -13.77 -19.73 9.52
N VAL A 116 -14.18 -20.03 8.28
CA VAL A 116 -15.03 -19.14 7.47
C VAL A 116 -16.50 -19.19 7.88
N ASP A 117 -16.97 -20.29 8.48
CA ASP A 117 -18.36 -20.43 8.92
C ASP A 117 -18.63 -19.59 10.18
N HIS A 118 -19.21 -18.41 9.98
CA HIS A 118 -19.60 -17.47 11.05
C HIS A 118 -20.46 -18.07 12.16
N ARG A 119 -21.17 -19.18 11.90
CA ARG A 119 -22.00 -19.87 12.91
C ARG A 119 -21.16 -20.66 13.91
N ARG A 120 -19.89 -20.92 13.59
CA ARG A 120 -18.97 -21.66 14.45
C ARG A 120 -18.22 -20.69 15.36
N ALA A 121 -18.06 -21.09 16.62
CA ALA A 121 -17.31 -20.31 17.60
C ALA A 121 -15.81 -20.16 17.26
N MET A 122 -15.29 -20.99 16.36
CA MET A 122 -13.88 -21.02 15.96
C MET A 122 -13.40 -19.66 15.43
N GLN A 123 -14.18 -19.02 14.55
CA GLN A 123 -13.82 -17.69 14.01
C GLN A 123 -13.72 -16.64 15.12
N THR A 124 -14.72 -16.59 16.01
CA THR A 124 -14.77 -15.66 17.14
C THR A 124 -13.61 -15.90 18.10
N ARG A 125 -13.32 -17.15 18.43
CA ARG A 125 -12.23 -17.54 19.35
C ARG A 125 -10.89 -17.10 18.80
N LEU A 126 -10.58 -17.46 17.55
CA LEU A 126 -9.33 -17.09 16.89
C LEU A 126 -9.18 -15.56 16.75
N ALA A 127 -10.27 -14.83 16.49
CA ALA A 127 -10.23 -13.37 16.43
C ALA A 127 -9.88 -12.75 17.79
N ARG A 128 -10.45 -13.25 18.90
CA ARG A 128 -10.12 -12.78 20.25
C ARG A 128 -8.69 -13.14 20.65
N GLU A 129 -8.23 -14.34 20.31
CA GLU A 129 -6.84 -14.74 20.49
C GLU A 129 -5.88 -13.85 19.70
N LEU A 130 -6.25 -13.44 18.48
CA LEU A 130 -5.45 -12.53 17.66
C LEU A 130 -5.32 -11.15 18.33
N HIS A 131 -6.41 -10.59 18.87
CA HIS A 131 -6.36 -9.35 19.66
C HIS A 131 -5.40 -9.46 20.84
N GLN A 132 -5.52 -10.54 21.62
CA GLN A 132 -4.65 -10.76 22.79
C GLN A 132 -3.19 -10.87 22.39
N LYS A 133 -2.87 -11.66 21.36
CA LYS A 133 -1.49 -11.88 20.91
C LYS A 133 -0.87 -10.65 20.26
N ALA A 134 -1.66 -9.84 19.55
CA ALA A 134 -1.21 -8.60 18.95
C ALA A 134 -1.23 -7.40 19.91
N ALA A 135 -1.62 -7.62 21.18
CA ALA A 135 -1.81 -6.57 22.19
C ALA A 135 -2.79 -5.45 21.76
N VAL A 136 -3.77 -5.78 20.91
CA VAL A 136 -4.81 -4.84 20.44
C VAL A 136 -6.04 -4.96 21.33
N PRO A 137 -6.54 -3.86 21.94
CA PRO A 137 -7.76 -3.88 22.73
C PRO A 137 -8.95 -4.49 21.98
N LEU A 138 -9.80 -5.22 22.70
CA LEU A 138 -11.05 -5.73 22.11
C LEU A 138 -12.00 -4.55 21.88
N GLY A 139 -12.46 -4.39 20.65
CA GLY A 139 -13.34 -3.28 20.29
C GLY A 139 -13.36 -3.03 18.79
N PRO A 140 -14.01 -1.93 18.35
CA PRO A 140 -13.93 -1.48 16.98
C PRO A 140 -12.47 -1.16 16.62
N CYS A 141 -12.07 -1.54 15.42
CA CYS A 141 -10.71 -1.31 14.93
C CYS A 141 -10.72 -0.33 13.77
N GLY A 142 -9.84 0.66 13.82
CA GLY A 142 -9.48 1.54 12.72
C GLY A 142 -8.09 1.25 12.18
N LEU A 143 -7.47 2.25 11.57
CA LEU A 143 -6.16 2.10 10.93
C LEU A 143 -5.01 1.91 11.94
N ASP A 144 -5.14 2.38 13.17
CA ASP A 144 -4.09 2.23 14.18
C ASP A 144 -4.02 0.80 14.71
N GLU A 145 -5.16 0.13 14.88
CA GLU A 145 -5.22 -1.29 15.15
C GLU A 145 -4.70 -2.09 13.95
N VAL A 146 -5.00 -1.67 12.71
CA VAL A 146 -4.42 -2.30 11.50
C VAL A 146 -2.89 -2.27 11.54
N LYS A 147 -2.27 -1.15 11.94
CA LYS A 147 -0.80 -1.06 12.09
C LYS A 147 -0.28 -2.03 13.15
N GLN A 148 -0.95 -2.15 14.28
CA GLN A 148 -0.57 -3.09 15.34
C GLN A 148 -0.68 -4.54 14.87
N PHE A 149 -1.79 -4.90 14.20
CA PHE A 149 -1.94 -6.22 13.59
C PHE A 149 -0.89 -6.47 12.50
N GLN A 150 -0.51 -5.46 11.72
CA GLN A 150 0.57 -5.56 10.73
C GLN A 150 1.92 -5.85 11.39
N THR A 151 2.23 -5.22 12.52
CA THR A 151 3.45 -5.50 13.27
C THR A 151 3.47 -6.94 13.79
N TYR A 152 2.34 -7.43 14.30
CA TYR A 152 2.21 -8.80 14.79
C TYR A 152 2.27 -9.85 13.66
N LEU A 153 1.55 -9.60 12.56
CA LEU A 153 1.51 -10.43 11.35
C LEU A 153 2.63 -10.06 10.38
N SER A 154 3.87 -10.11 10.85
CA SER A 154 5.05 -9.60 10.14
C SER A 154 5.38 -10.35 8.84
N ASP A 155 4.87 -11.56 8.65
CA ASP A 155 4.98 -12.36 7.42
C ASP A 155 3.93 -12.01 6.35
N TYR A 156 2.92 -11.20 6.69
CA TYR A 156 1.87 -10.75 5.77
C TYR A 156 2.01 -9.28 5.43
N GLN A 157 1.55 -8.89 4.24
CA GLN A 157 1.27 -7.51 3.88
C GLN A 157 -0.25 -7.28 3.95
N ILE A 158 -0.70 -6.48 4.91
CA ILE A 158 -2.10 -6.06 5.03
C ILE A 158 -2.33 -4.87 4.09
N ASN A 159 -3.37 -4.96 3.26
CA ASN A 159 -3.78 -3.92 2.33
C ASN A 159 -5.27 -3.63 2.55
N ILE A 160 -5.64 -2.36 2.77
CA ILE A 160 -7.03 -1.96 3.00
C ILE A 160 -7.53 -1.12 1.83
N VAL A 161 -8.59 -1.60 1.18
CA VAL A 161 -9.33 -0.88 0.14
C VAL A 161 -10.57 -0.27 0.77
N SER A 162 -10.85 1.02 0.56
CA SER A 162 -12.00 1.70 1.19
C SER A 162 -13.07 2.11 0.18
N LYS A 163 -14.34 1.80 0.48
CA LYS A 163 -15.50 2.30 -0.25
C LYS A 163 -15.54 3.83 -0.29
N ASP A 164 -15.35 4.46 0.86
CA ASP A 164 -15.50 5.91 1.04
C ASP A 164 -14.43 6.69 0.26
N HIS A 165 -13.32 6.03 -0.04
CA HIS A 165 -12.23 6.56 -0.85
C HIS A 165 -12.26 6.01 -2.29
N GLN A 166 -13.45 5.82 -2.86
CA GLN A 166 -13.63 5.38 -4.26
C GLN A 166 -12.93 4.05 -4.59
N ASN A 167 -12.91 3.11 -3.64
CA ASN A 167 -12.17 1.84 -3.73
C ASN A 167 -10.65 2.02 -3.90
N ALA A 168 -10.08 3.11 -3.40
CA ALA A 168 -8.64 3.30 -3.29
C ALA A 168 -8.05 2.48 -2.13
N LEU A 169 -6.75 2.20 -2.23
CA LEU A 169 -5.98 1.64 -1.12
C LEU A 169 -5.65 2.75 -0.13
N ILE A 170 -6.21 2.66 1.08
CA ILE A 170 -5.99 3.64 2.16
C ILE A 170 -4.87 3.20 3.12
N TYR A 171 -4.49 1.92 3.07
CA TYR A 171 -3.38 1.37 3.84
C TYR A 171 -2.67 0.28 3.06
N VAL A 172 -1.34 0.32 3.08
CA VAL A 172 -0.47 -0.68 2.47
C VAL A 172 0.65 -0.98 3.47
N GLY A 173 0.66 -2.20 3.99
CA GLY A 173 1.72 -2.68 4.86
C GLY A 173 3.06 -2.89 4.11
N PRO A 174 4.14 -3.21 4.84
CA PRO A 174 5.44 -3.55 4.26
C PRO A 174 5.32 -4.64 3.19
N ASP A 175 6.14 -4.58 2.14
CA ASP A 175 6.05 -5.58 1.07
C ASP A 175 6.41 -6.98 1.60
N ARG A 176 5.51 -7.93 1.35
CA ARG A 176 5.62 -9.33 1.75
C ARG A 176 4.99 -10.18 0.65
N GLU A 177 5.45 -11.42 0.56
CA GLU A 177 4.91 -12.38 -0.40
C GLU A 177 3.43 -12.67 -0.13
N LYS A 178 3.08 -12.95 1.14
CA LYS A 178 1.71 -13.22 1.58
C LYS A 178 0.93 -11.92 1.71
N ARG A 179 -0.03 -11.69 0.82
CA ARG A 179 -0.79 -10.42 0.77
C ARG A 179 -2.24 -10.63 1.20
N ILE A 180 -2.64 -9.93 2.26
CA ILE A 180 -4.03 -9.85 2.71
C ILE A 180 -4.63 -8.58 2.13
N TYR A 181 -5.78 -8.72 1.46
CA TYR A 181 -6.56 -7.59 0.97
C TYR A 181 -7.91 -7.56 1.69
N LEU A 182 -8.21 -6.46 2.37
CA LEU A 182 -9.49 -6.24 3.04
C LEU A 182 -10.24 -5.08 2.36
N TYR A 183 -11.57 -5.15 2.43
CA TYR A 183 -12.47 -4.13 1.95
C TYR A 183 -13.19 -3.47 3.14
N LEU A 184 -12.93 -2.19 3.35
CA LEU A 184 -13.57 -1.36 4.36
C LEU A 184 -14.78 -0.64 3.75
N HIS A 185 -15.96 -0.92 4.27
CA HIS A 185 -17.20 -0.24 3.89
C HIS A 185 -18.15 -0.20 5.09
N ASP A 186 -18.86 0.91 5.28
CA ASP A 186 -19.89 1.03 6.33
C ASP A 186 -19.36 0.61 7.73
N ASN A 187 -18.11 1.00 8.03
CA ASN A 187 -17.36 0.63 9.25
C ASN A 187 -17.20 -0.90 9.48
N HIS A 188 -17.19 -1.67 8.39
CA HIS A 188 -17.07 -3.12 8.39
C HIS A 188 -15.95 -3.60 7.45
N TYR A 189 -15.26 -4.67 7.85
CA TYR A 189 -14.16 -5.26 7.08
C TYR A 189 -14.56 -6.61 6.47
N ASP A 190 -14.57 -6.65 5.14
CA ASP A 190 -14.69 -7.87 4.35
C ASP A 190 -13.35 -8.27 3.72
N ILE A 191 -13.24 -9.50 3.22
CA ILE A 191 -11.99 -9.99 2.63
C ILE A 191 -12.09 -9.95 1.11
N ILE A 192 -11.10 -9.36 0.46
CA ILE A 192 -10.92 -9.44 -0.99
C ILE A 192 -10.04 -10.65 -1.30
N THR A 193 -10.63 -11.67 -1.89
CA THR A 193 -9.92 -12.90 -2.28
C THR A 193 -9.14 -12.76 -3.59
N LYS A 194 -9.60 -11.92 -4.51
CA LYS A 194 -8.99 -11.73 -5.82
C LYS A 194 -9.13 -10.27 -6.25
N MET A 195 -8.01 -9.54 -6.25
CA MET A 195 -7.96 -8.13 -6.67
C MET A 195 -8.46 -7.89 -8.11
N PRO A 196 -8.12 -8.71 -9.12
CA PRO A 196 -8.66 -8.54 -10.47
C PRO A 196 -10.20 -8.63 -10.49
N GLY A 197 -10.77 -9.62 -9.80
CA GLY A 197 -12.23 -9.79 -9.71
C GLY A 197 -12.92 -8.67 -8.93
N PHE A 198 -12.23 -8.11 -7.93
CA PHE A 198 -12.70 -6.94 -7.20
C PHE A 198 -12.81 -5.70 -8.13
N PHE A 199 -11.78 -5.43 -8.94
CA PHE A 199 -11.80 -4.32 -9.90
C PHE A 199 -12.51 -4.64 -11.23
N ALA A 200 -13.08 -5.83 -11.38
CA ALA A 200 -13.68 -6.32 -12.63
C ALA A 200 -12.72 -6.22 -13.83
N ARG A 201 -11.44 -6.56 -13.60
CA ARG A 201 -10.38 -6.62 -14.61
C ARG A 201 -9.79 -8.03 -14.67
N LYS A 202 -9.05 -8.31 -15.75
CA LYS A 202 -8.39 -9.61 -15.91
C LYS A 202 -7.15 -9.77 -15.03
N LYS A 203 -6.40 -8.68 -14.79
CA LYS A 203 -5.10 -8.70 -14.12
C LYS A 203 -4.98 -7.58 -13.10
N TYR A 204 -4.03 -7.74 -12.18
CA TYR A 204 -3.71 -6.77 -11.14
C TYR A 204 -2.21 -6.78 -10.86
N CYS A 205 -1.60 -5.59 -10.83
CA CYS A 205 -0.21 -5.42 -10.45
C CYS A 205 -0.11 -5.11 -8.96
N HIS A 206 0.57 -5.98 -8.21
CA HIS A 206 0.75 -5.81 -6.77
C HIS A 206 1.78 -4.74 -6.41
N THR A 207 2.71 -4.42 -7.32
CA THR A 207 3.73 -3.38 -7.15
C THR A 207 3.12 -2.00 -7.40
N CYS A 208 2.51 -1.80 -8.57
CA CYS A 208 1.92 -0.52 -8.98
C CYS A 208 0.49 -0.30 -8.45
N LYS A 209 -0.08 -1.31 -7.79
CA LYS A 209 -1.46 -1.31 -7.28
C LYS A 209 -2.52 -0.98 -8.34
N LYS A 210 -2.30 -1.43 -9.57
CA LYS A 210 -3.14 -1.11 -10.74
C LYS A 210 -3.83 -2.35 -11.31
N ALA A 211 -5.13 -2.25 -11.56
CA ALA A 211 -5.88 -3.27 -12.29
C ALA A 211 -5.90 -2.96 -13.80
N TYR A 212 -5.81 -3.99 -14.64
CA TYR A 212 -5.69 -3.86 -16.10
C TYR A 212 -6.14 -5.14 -16.81
N ASP A 213 -6.38 -5.09 -18.12
CA ASP A 213 -6.93 -6.23 -18.86
C ASP A 213 -5.87 -6.98 -19.69
N HIS A 214 -5.03 -6.23 -20.40
CA HIS A 214 -4.03 -6.75 -21.32
C HIS A 214 -2.61 -6.46 -20.82
N ARG A 215 -1.63 -7.29 -21.17
CA ARG A 215 -0.24 -7.12 -20.66
C ARG A 215 0.37 -5.79 -21.12
N GLU A 216 -0.13 -5.27 -22.23
CA GLU A 216 0.29 -4.06 -22.91
C GLU A 216 -0.25 -2.80 -22.21
N ASP A 217 -1.37 -2.91 -21.48
CA ASP A 217 -2.03 -1.79 -20.78
C ASP A 217 -1.23 -1.31 -19.55
N HIS A 218 -0.27 -2.11 -19.11
CA HIS A 218 0.50 -1.85 -17.91
C HIS A 218 1.94 -2.32 -18.01
N LEU A 219 2.85 -1.34 -18.00
CA LEU A 219 4.27 -1.52 -17.76
C LEU A 219 4.59 -0.94 -16.37
N CYS A 220 5.24 -1.73 -15.51
CA CYS A 220 5.71 -1.22 -14.22
C CYS A 220 6.83 -0.19 -14.43
N PRO A 221 6.99 0.83 -13.57
CA PRO A 221 8.07 1.82 -13.70
C PRO A 221 9.47 1.21 -13.71
N ASN A 222 9.66 0.10 -12.99
CA ASN A 222 10.93 -0.64 -12.95
C ASN A 222 11.09 -1.64 -14.10
N ALA A 223 10.10 -1.81 -14.98
CA ALA A 223 10.20 -2.73 -16.11
C ALA A 223 10.83 -2.04 -17.32
N CYS A 224 11.78 -2.72 -17.96
CA CYS A 224 12.40 -2.21 -19.19
C CYS A 224 11.36 -2.11 -20.32
N GLN A 225 11.31 -0.97 -21.01
CA GLN A 225 10.37 -0.75 -22.11
C GLN A 225 10.59 -1.71 -23.30
N CYS A 226 11.81 -2.24 -23.46
CA CYS A 226 12.16 -3.12 -24.57
C CYS A 226 11.75 -4.57 -24.29
N CYS A 227 12.17 -5.15 -23.15
CA CYS A 227 11.90 -6.56 -22.83
C CYS A 227 10.72 -6.77 -21.85
N ARG A 228 10.19 -5.69 -21.28
CA ARG A 228 9.09 -5.67 -20.29
C ARG A 228 9.39 -6.42 -18.99
N PHE A 229 10.66 -6.73 -18.72
CA PHE A 229 11.10 -7.40 -17.50
C PHE A 229 11.58 -6.38 -16.45
N PRO A 230 11.29 -6.58 -15.15
CA PRO A 230 11.76 -5.70 -14.07
C PRO A 230 13.29 -5.67 -13.96
N ASP A 231 13.91 -6.86 -13.98
CA ASP A 231 15.35 -7.01 -13.85
C ASP A 231 15.96 -7.26 -15.22
N CYS A 232 15.91 -6.24 -16.07
CA CYS A 232 16.52 -6.33 -17.39
C CYS A 232 18.04 -6.32 -17.23
N PRO A 233 18.77 -7.38 -17.65
CA PRO A 233 20.21 -7.52 -17.44
C PRO A 233 21.02 -6.65 -18.40
N VAL A 234 20.53 -5.46 -18.76
CA VAL A 234 21.19 -4.63 -19.79
C VAL A 234 22.59 -4.28 -19.33
N GLU A 235 23.59 -4.92 -19.92
CA GLU A 235 24.99 -4.66 -19.59
C GLU A 235 25.53 -3.49 -20.42
N SER A 236 24.99 -3.24 -21.62
CA SER A 236 25.46 -2.15 -22.48
C SER A 236 24.46 -1.76 -23.60
N TRP A 237 24.71 -0.62 -24.25
CA TRP A 237 24.02 -0.22 -25.48
C TRP A 237 24.89 -0.55 -26.70
N VAL A 238 24.43 -1.46 -27.55
CA VAL A 238 25.10 -1.89 -28.78
C VAL A 238 24.52 -1.13 -29.96
N ARG A 239 25.38 -0.49 -30.76
CA ARG A 239 24.98 0.15 -32.02
C ARG A 239 24.95 -0.91 -33.13
N CYS A 240 23.85 -1.00 -33.87
CA CYS A 240 23.79 -1.83 -35.08
C CYS A 240 24.50 -1.12 -36.24
N ASN A 241 25.42 -1.82 -36.91
CA ASN A 241 26.18 -1.26 -38.03
C ASN A 241 25.35 -1.12 -39.32
N ASP A 242 24.29 -1.92 -39.49
CA ASP A 242 23.47 -1.90 -40.72
C ASP A 242 22.43 -0.78 -40.71
N CYS A 243 21.80 -0.53 -39.57
CA CYS A 243 20.73 0.47 -39.45
C CYS A 243 21.07 1.67 -38.56
N ASN A 244 22.28 1.71 -37.98
CA ASN A 244 22.76 2.76 -37.07
C ASN A 244 21.88 3.05 -35.85
N ARG A 245 20.95 2.16 -35.51
CA ARG A 245 20.13 2.28 -34.29
C ARG A 245 20.86 1.69 -33.09
N MET A 246 20.57 2.24 -31.91
CA MET A 246 21.05 1.71 -30.63
C MET A 246 20.09 0.66 -30.09
N PHE A 247 20.62 -0.50 -29.76
CA PHE A 247 19.91 -1.63 -29.15
C PHE A 247 20.52 -1.88 -27.76
N LYS A 248 19.70 -2.34 -26.82
CA LYS A 248 20.16 -2.76 -25.49
C LYS A 248 20.66 -4.20 -25.60
N SER A 249 21.87 -4.50 -25.15
CA SER A 249 22.39 -5.89 -25.02
C SER A 249 21.97 -6.50 -23.70
#